data_AF-M1EPK4-F1
#
_entry.id   AF-M1EPK4-F1
#
_cell.length_a   1.000
_cell.length_b   1.000
_cell.length_c   1.000
_cell.angle_alpha   90.00
_cell.angle_beta   90.00
_cell.angle_gamma   90.00
#
_symmetry.space_group_name_H-M   'P 1'
#
loop_
_entity.id
_entity.type
_entity.pdbx_description
1 polymer ?
#
loop_
_entity_poly.entity_id
_entity_poly.type
_entity_poly.pdbx_seq_one_letter_code
_entity_poly.pdbx_strand_id
1 'polypeptide(L)'
;NPEVERHSKCFSKQSENCGTWTSACITEPNSIYGFIGIAFNFILDQKVPIYMENFLDGLANSFSGAALFYLGLTMVGKIKKLKKSAFVVLILLITAKLLVLPLLCREMVELLDKGDSIVNHTSLSNYAFLYGVFPVAPGVAIFATQFNMEVEIITSGMVISTFVSAPIMYVSAWLLTFPTMDPKPLAYAIQNVSFDISIISLVSLIWSLAILLLSKKYKQLPHMLTTNLLIAQSIVCAGMMIWNFVKEKNFVGQILVFVLLYSSLYSTYLWT
;
A
#
# COMPACT_ATOMS: atom_id res chain seq x y z
N ASN A 1 34.98 9.82 21.58
CA ASN A 1 34.84 8.82 20.50
C ASN A 1 34.52 9.57 19.21
N PRO A 2 35.44 9.65 18.23
CA PRO A 2 35.30 10.47 17.03
C PRO A 2 34.15 10.06 16.10
N GLU A 3 33.58 8.85 16.24
CA GLU A 3 32.36 8.46 15.51
C GLU A 3 31.09 9.07 16.10
N VAL A 4 30.98 9.15 17.43
CA VAL A 4 29.83 9.75 18.13
C VAL A 4 29.74 11.25 17.84
N GLU A 5 30.89 11.93 17.74
CA GLU A 5 30.97 13.35 17.41
C GLU A 5 30.66 13.64 15.94
N ARG A 6 30.90 12.67 15.05
CA ARG A 6 30.52 12.76 13.62
C ARG A 6 29.01 12.59 13.45
N HIS A 7 28.43 11.65 14.18
CA HIS A 7 26.97 11.43 14.20
C HIS A 7 26.22 12.63 14.82
N SER A 8 26.74 13.24 15.90
CA SER A 8 26.10 14.41 16.51
C SER A 8 26.13 15.65 15.60
N LYS A 9 27.25 15.90 14.91
CA LYS A 9 27.38 16.99 13.91
C LYS A 9 26.49 16.75 12.68
N CYS A 10 26.29 15.50 12.28
CA CYS A 10 25.38 15.16 11.18
C CYS A 10 23.92 15.38 11.61
N PHE A 11 23.56 15.01 12.83
CA PHE A 11 22.21 15.20 13.38
C PHE A 11 21.87 16.68 13.62
N SER A 12 22.81 17.49 14.12
CA SER A 12 22.63 18.93 14.29
C SER A 12 22.45 19.64 12.95
N LYS A 13 23.25 19.28 11.93
CA LYS A 13 23.12 19.80 10.56
C LYS A 13 21.79 19.39 9.91
N GLN A 14 21.32 18.17 10.19
CA GLN A 14 20.01 17.68 9.72
C GLN A 14 18.85 18.45 10.38
N SER A 15 18.94 18.76 11.68
CA SER A 15 17.94 19.50 12.44
C SER A 15 17.84 20.98 12.03
N GLU A 16 18.97 21.63 11.81
CA GLU A 16 19.06 23.03 11.36
C GLU A 16 18.55 23.18 9.92
N ASN A 17 18.89 22.20 9.07
CA ASN A 17 18.27 22.05 7.77
C ASN A 17 16.76 21.85 7.92
N CYS A 18 16.27 20.94 8.78
CA CYS A 18 14.84 20.65 8.97
C CYS A 18 14.00 21.89 9.28
N GLY A 19 14.47 22.78 10.18
CA GLY A 19 13.80 24.05 10.47
C GLY A 19 13.80 25.04 9.28
N THR A 20 14.84 24.98 8.45
CA THR A 20 14.92 25.77 7.21
C THR A 20 13.97 25.22 6.14
N TRP A 21 13.81 23.89 6.06
CA TRP A 21 12.88 23.21 5.16
C TRP A 21 11.42 23.44 5.54
N THR A 22 11.06 23.38 6.83
CA THR A 22 9.69 23.67 7.26
C THR A 22 9.31 25.11 6.96
N SER A 23 10.23 26.04 7.20
CA SER A 23 10.05 27.46 6.86
C SER A 23 9.92 27.65 5.35
N ALA A 24 10.76 26.99 4.55
CA ALA A 24 10.69 27.03 3.09
C ALA A 24 9.37 26.46 2.56
N CYS A 25 8.88 25.33 3.08
CA CYS A 25 7.60 24.74 2.69
C CYS A 25 6.41 25.67 2.95
N ILE A 26 6.41 26.44 4.05
CA ILE A 26 5.34 27.37 4.39
C ILE A 26 5.34 28.62 3.49
N THR A 27 6.52 29.05 3.04
CA THR A 27 6.67 30.28 2.24
C THR A 27 6.39 30.05 0.75
N GLU A 28 6.27 28.79 0.32
CA GLU A 28 6.06 28.47 -1.08
C GLU A 28 4.63 28.75 -1.57
N PRO A 29 4.46 29.17 -2.84
CA PRO A 29 3.17 29.53 -3.41
C PRO A 29 2.11 28.43 -3.23
N ASN A 30 2.50 27.17 -3.41
CA ASN A 30 1.59 26.02 -3.32
C ASN A 30 0.98 25.84 -1.92
N SER A 31 1.74 26.09 -0.84
CA SER A 31 1.23 26.00 0.52
C SER A 31 0.27 27.15 0.82
N ILE A 32 0.62 28.37 0.37
CA ILE A 32 -0.19 29.58 0.52
C ILE A 32 -1.56 29.42 -0.15
N TYR A 33 -1.62 28.89 -1.38
CA TYR A 33 -2.89 28.63 -2.06
C TYR A 33 -3.76 27.59 -1.32
N GLY A 34 -3.15 26.61 -0.65
CA GLY A 34 -3.87 25.66 0.21
C GLY A 34 -4.55 26.35 1.39
N PHE A 35 -3.83 27.22 2.11
CA PHE A 35 -4.40 27.99 3.22
C PHE A 35 -5.49 28.97 2.78
N ILE A 36 -5.31 29.61 1.62
CA ILE A 36 -6.34 30.46 1.01
C ILE A 36 -7.59 29.62 0.70
N GLY A 37 -7.43 28.43 0.13
CA GLY A 37 -8.56 27.53 -0.14
C GLY A 37 -9.34 27.15 1.12
N ILE A 38 -8.64 26.87 2.22
CA ILE A 38 -9.27 26.60 3.53
C ILE A 38 -10.02 27.85 4.05
N ALA A 39 -9.39 29.02 3.99
CA ALA A 39 -10.02 30.27 4.43
C ALA A 39 -11.30 30.58 3.63
N PHE A 40 -11.26 30.41 2.30
CA PHE A 40 -12.43 30.55 1.45
C PHE A 40 -13.51 29.50 1.78
N ASN A 41 -13.14 28.26 2.08
CA ASN A 41 -14.10 27.23 2.47
C ASN A 41 -14.91 27.62 3.72
N PHE A 42 -14.26 28.26 4.70
CA PHE A 42 -14.94 28.78 5.90
C PHE A 42 -15.79 30.02 5.60
N ILE A 43 -15.34 30.93 4.73
CA ILE A 43 -16.10 32.15 4.36
C ILE A 43 -17.37 31.79 3.58
N LEU A 44 -17.36 30.68 2.83
CA LEU A 44 -18.49 30.20 2.04
C LEU A 44 -19.40 29.21 2.80
N ASP A 45 -19.28 29.08 4.13
CA ASP A 45 -20.08 28.15 4.96
C ASP A 45 -20.11 26.71 4.41
N GLN A 46 -18.97 26.24 3.88
CA GLN A 46 -18.83 24.92 3.24
C GLN A 46 -19.71 24.69 1.98
N LYS A 47 -20.31 25.75 1.41
CA LYS A 47 -21.11 25.69 0.18
C LYS A 47 -20.42 26.42 -0.96
N VAL A 48 -19.76 25.67 -1.83
CA VAL A 48 -19.21 26.20 -3.08
C VAL A 48 -20.36 26.33 -4.10
N PRO A 49 -20.50 27.46 -4.83
CA PRO A 49 -21.51 27.58 -5.87
C PRO A 49 -21.29 26.56 -6.99
N ILE A 50 -22.38 25.95 -7.49
CA ILE A 50 -22.40 24.80 -8.41
C ILE A 50 -21.50 24.99 -9.66
N TYR A 51 -21.43 26.20 -10.20
CA TYR A 51 -20.56 26.49 -11.37
C TYR A 51 -19.07 26.41 -11.03
N MET A 52 -18.71 26.86 -9.83
CA MET A 52 -17.33 26.85 -9.35
C MET A 52 -16.92 25.43 -8.91
N GLU A 53 -17.85 24.68 -8.30
CA GLU A 53 -17.63 23.28 -7.90
C GLU A 53 -17.26 22.41 -9.10
N ASN A 54 -18.09 22.41 -10.16
CA ASN A 54 -17.81 21.61 -11.35
C ASN A 54 -16.50 21.99 -12.06
N PHE A 55 -16.16 23.28 -12.07
CA PHE A 55 -14.90 23.75 -12.63
C PHE A 55 -13.69 23.31 -11.79
N LEU A 56 -13.77 23.46 -10.47
CA LEU A 56 -12.71 23.06 -9.54
C LEU A 56 -12.53 21.55 -9.51
N ASP A 57 -13.61 20.77 -9.56
CA ASP A 57 -13.56 19.31 -9.63
C ASP A 57 -12.93 18.82 -10.94
N GLY A 58 -13.31 19.44 -12.08
CA GLY A 58 -12.68 19.16 -13.36
C GLY A 58 -11.17 19.46 -13.35
N LEU A 59 -10.78 20.57 -12.73
CA LEU A 59 -9.37 20.97 -12.60
C LEU A 59 -8.60 20.04 -11.64
N ALA A 60 -9.19 19.71 -10.48
CA ALA A 60 -8.57 18.84 -9.47
C ALA A 60 -8.34 17.42 -10.00
N ASN A 61 -9.33 16.86 -10.68
CA ASN A 61 -9.23 15.54 -11.30
C ASN A 61 -8.17 15.50 -12.40
N SER A 62 -8.09 16.56 -13.23
CA SER A 62 -7.08 16.69 -14.28
C SER A 62 -5.67 16.89 -13.71
N PHE A 63 -5.55 17.69 -12.65
CA PHE A 63 -4.27 17.98 -12.00
C PHE A 63 -3.65 16.74 -11.35
N SER A 64 -4.43 15.97 -10.61
CA SER A 64 -3.95 14.74 -9.96
C SER A 64 -3.37 13.76 -10.99
N GLY A 65 -4.09 13.55 -12.11
CA GLY A 65 -3.63 12.72 -13.23
C GLY A 65 -2.34 13.26 -13.87
N ALA A 66 -2.27 14.56 -14.15
CA ALA A 66 -1.08 15.19 -14.74
C ALA A 66 0.14 15.13 -13.81
N ALA A 67 -0.05 15.33 -12.50
CA ALA A 67 1.02 15.26 -11.51
C ALA A 67 1.57 13.83 -11.37
N LEU A 68 0.69 12.83 -11.31
CA LEU A 68 1.10 11.41 -11.29
C LEU A 68 1.79 11.00 -12.59
N PHE A 69 1.34 11.52 -13.74
CA PHE A 69 2.00 11.29 -15.02
C PHE A 69 3.39 11.93 -15.09
N TYR A 70 3.54 13.18 -14.64
CA TYR A 70 4.84 13.86 -14.54
C TYR A 70 5.79 13.11 -13.61
N LEU A 71 5.29 12.63 -12.48
CA LEU A 71 6.03 11.78 -11.56
C LEU A 71 6.48 10.47 -12.23
N GLY A 72 5.64 9.84 -13.05
CA GLY A 72 6.02 8.69 -13.87
C GLY A 72 7.12 9.03 -14.89
N LEU A 73 6.96 10.12 -15.64
CA LEU A 73 7.95 10.60 -16.63
C LEU A 73 9.32 10.88 -15.99
N THR A 74 9.33 11.48 -14.80
CA THR A 74 10.58 11.80 -14.08
C THR A 74 11.26 10.58 -13.48
N MET A 75 10.61 9.42 -13.42
CA MET A 75 11.18 8.16 -12.97
C MET A 75 11.85 7.36 -14.11
N VAL A 76 11.30 7.43 -15.32
CA VAL A 76 11.76 6.62 -16.47
C VAL A 76 13.23 6.93 -16.80
N GLY A 77 14.04 5.89 -16.96
CA GLY A 77 15.48 5.99 -17.27
C GLY A 77 16.39 6.29 -16.08
N LYS A 78 15.83 6.70 -14.93
CA LYS A 78 16.58 7.03 -13.71
C LYS A 78 16.66 5.86 -12.71
N ILE A 79 15.77 4.87 -12.82
CA ILE A 79 15.76 3.67 -11.96
C ILE A 79 17.09 2.91 -12.00
N LYS A 80 17.77 2.87 -13.16
CA LYS A 80 19.07 2.19 -13.32
C LYS A 80 20.22 2.86 -12.57
N LYS A 81 20.06 4.13 -12.17
CA LYS A 81 21.07 4.90 -11.42
C LYS A 81 20.90 4.78 -9.89
N LEU A 82 19.86 4.08 -9.42
CA LEU A 82 19.69 3.81 -8.00
C LEU A 82 20.84 2.94 -7.47
N LYS A 83 21.61 3.51 -6.54
CA LYS A 83 22.64 2.77 -5.81
C LYS A 83 21.99 1.67 -4.96
N LYS A 84 22.63 0.50 -4.84
CA LYS A 84 22.14 -0.62 -4.01
C LYS A 84 21.88 -0.21 -2.55
N SER A 85 22.70 0.69 -2.00
CA SER A 85 22.55 1.24 -0.65
C SER A 85 21.28 2.08 -0.50
N ALA A 86 20.99 2.95 -1.47
CA ALA A 86 19.77 3.75 -1.50
C ALA A 86 18.51 2.88 -1.61
N PHE A 87 18.56 1.77 -2.36
CA PHE A 87 17.44 0.84 -2.46
C PHE A 87 17.07 0.20 -1.12
N VAL A 88 18.07 -0.19 -0.31
CA VAL A 88 17.84 -0.73 1.04
C VAL A 88 17.20 0.32 1.94
N VAL A 89 17.71 1.56 1.91
CA VAL A 89 17.15 2.68 2.68
C VAL A 89 15.71 2.95 2.25
N LEU A 90 15.40 2.91 0.95
CA LEU A 90 14.05 3.09 0.44
C LEU A 90 13.08 2.03 0.96
N ILE A 91 13.46 0.75 0.95
CA ILE A 91 12.62 -0.33 1.51
C ILE A 91 12.39 -0.11 3.01
N LEU A 92 13.43 0.23 3.76
CA LEU A 92 13.34 0.49 5.19
C LEU A 92 12.42 1.69 5.49
N LEU A 93 12.52 2.77 4.70
CA LEU A 93 11.66 3.95 4.84
C LEU A 93 10.22 3.66 4.44
N ILE A 94 9.99 2.88 3.38
CA ILE A 94 8.65 2.50 2.92
C ILE A 94 7.97 1.60 3.97
N THR A 95 8.69 0.61 4.50
CA THR A 95 8.16 -0.26 5.57
C THR A 95 7.89 0.52 6.85
N ALA A 96 8.81 1.40 7.26
CA ALA A 96 8.58 2.30 8.39
C ALA A 96 7.36 3.19 8.16
N LYS A 97 7.22 3.81 6.98
CA LYS A 97 6.05 4.63 6.65
C LYS A 97 4.75 3.82 6.72
N LEU A 98 4.70 2.66 6.06
CA LEU A 98 3.47 1.87 5.94
C LEU A 98 3.02 1.22 7.26
N LEU A 99 3.92 1.03 8.23
CA LEU A 99 3.57 0.47 9.54
C LEU A 99 3.43 1.56 10.60
N VAL A 100 4.42 2.44 10.71
CA VAL A 100 4.49 3.43 11.80
C VAL A 100 3.51 4.57 11.58
N LEU A 101 3.38 5.10 10.36
CA LEU A 101 2.55 6.28 10.12
C LEU A 101 1.05 6.02 10.34
N PRO A 102 0.43 4.92 9.84
CA PRO A 102 -0.98 4.62 10.11
C PRO A 102 -1.28 4.42 11.60
N LEU A 103 -0.38 3.77 12.34
CA LEU A 103 -0.53 3.55 13.78
C LEU A 103 -0.42 4.86 14.56
N LEU A 104 0.56 5.70 14.24
CA LEU A 104 0.69 7.03 14.85
C LEU A 104 -0.52 7.90 14.56
N CYS A 105 -1.03 7.93 13.32
CA CYS A 105 -2.21 8.72 12.98
C CYS A 105 -3.45 8.27 13.78
N ARG A 106 -3.64 6.95 13.94
CA ARG A 106 -4.73 6.40 14.73
C ARG A 106 -4.63 6.78 16.20
N GLU A 107 -3.47 6.54 16.82
CA GLU A 107 -3.25 6.80 18.24
C GLU A 107 -3.32 8.29 18.57
N MET A 108 -2.79 9.15 17.70
CA MET A 108 -2.88 10.60 17.90
C MET A 108 -4.33 11.08 17.88
N VAL A 109 -5.17 10.52 17.02
CA VAL A 109 -6.61 10.85 16.97
C VAL A 109 -7.34 10.28 18.19
N GLU A 110 -7.02 9.06 18.62
CA GLU A 110 -7.59 8.45 19.83
C GLU A 110 -7.22 9.22 21.12
N LEU A 111 -6.01 9.78 21.19
CA LEU A 111 -5.59 10.64 22.31
C LEU A 111 -6.27 12.01 22.31
N LEU A 112 -6.57 12.54 21.13
CA LEU A 112 -7.16 13.87 20.95
C LEU A 112 -8.69 13.83 21.11
N ASP A 113 -9.32 12.74 20.71
CA ASP A 113 -10.78 12.52 20.76
C ASP A 113 -11.22 11.97 22.13
N LYS A 114 -11.03 12.77 23.20
CA LYS A 114 -11.46 12.43 24.57
C LYS A 114 -12.92 12.83 24.90
N GLY A 115 -13.76 13.11 23.91
CA GLY A 115 -15.15 13.57 24.12
C GLY A 115 -16.15 12.44 24.48
N ASP A 116 -17.28 12.73 25.12
CA ASP A 116 -18.19 11.76 25.75
C ASP A 116 -19.11 10.91 24.81
N SER A 117 -18.88 10.84 23.48
CA SER A 117 -19.78 10.12 22.55
C SER A 117 -19.17 8.86 21.92
N ILE A 118 -19.35 7.72 22.58
CA ILE A 118 -18.85 6.35 22.26
C ILE A 118 -19.07 5.93 20.78
N VAL A 119 -20.05 6.51 20.08
CA VAL A 119 -20.45 6.11 18.72
C VAL A 119 -19.59 6.78 17.63
N ASN A 120 -18.96 7.93 17.89
CA ASN A 120 -18.19 8.70 16.88
C ASN A 120 -16.66 8.50 16.93
N HIS A 121 -16.12 7.96 18.03
CA HIS A 121 -14.68 7.76 18.23
C HIS A 121 -14.06 6.74 17.27
N THR A 122 -14.79 5.67 17.01
CA THR A 122 -14.28 4.53 16.24
C THR A 122 -14.19 4.86 14.74
N SER A 123 -15.08 5.70 14.20
CA SER A 123 -15.06 6.07 12.78
C SER A 123 -13.95 7.06 12.45
N LEU A 124 -13.67 8.03 13.34
CA LEU A 124 -12.63 9.04 13.13
C LEU A 124 -11.22 8.44 13.19
N SER A 125 -10.95 7.60 14.18
CA SER A 125 -9.68 6.88 14.31
C SER A 125 -9.45 5.89 13.16
N ASN A 126 -10.49 5.20 12.70
CA ASN A 126 -10.46 4.35 11.50
C ASN A 126 -10.16 5.14 10.22
N TYR A 127 -10.75 6.34 10.08
CA TYR A 127 -10.45 7.23 8.96
C TYR A 127 -8.98 7.71 9.01
N ALA A 128 -8.49 8.08 10.19
CA ALA A 128 -7.10 8.51 10.38
C ALA A 128 -6.08 7.39 10.07
N PHE A 129 -6.41 6.14 10.44
CA PHE A 129 -5.62 4.97 10.06
C PHE A 129 -5.55 4.83 8.54
N LEU A 130 -6.68 4.88 7.84
CA LEU A 130 -6.71 4.81 6.38
C LEU A 130 -5.93 5.95 5.73
N TYR A 131 -6.05 7.17 6.27
CA TYR A 131 -5.31 8.34 5.79
C TYR A 131 -3.80 8.14 5.88
N GLY A 132 -3.30 7.54 6.97
CA GLY A 132 -1.88 7.25 7.15
C GLY A 132 -1.31 6.22 6.17
N VAL A 133 -2.14 5.36 5.56
CA VAL A 133 -1.72 4.35 4.57
C VAL A 133 -1.53 4.96 3.17
N PHE A 134 -2.12 6.13 2.89
CA PHE A 134 -2.02 6.76 1.58
C PHE A 134 -0.55 7.06 1.20
N PRO A 135 -0.21 6.89 -0.10
CA PRO A 135 1.13 7.18 -0.58
C PRO A 135 1.49 8.66 -0.42
N VAL A 136 2.78 8.96 -0.46
CA VAL A 136 3.25 10.34 -0.31
C VAL A 136 2.75 11.16 -1.49
N ALA A 137 2.33 12.40 -1.24
CA ALA A 137 1.84 13.29 -2.28
C ALA A 137 2.88 13.51 -3.39
N PRO A 138 2.49 13.48 -4.67
CA PRO A 138 3.40 13.67 -5.82
C PRO A 138 4.09 15.04 -5.81
N GLY A 139 3.51 16.04 -5.15
CA GLY A 139 4.07 17.38 -5.03
C GLY A 139 5.47 17.41 -4.42
N VAL A 140 5.81 16.48 -3.52
CA VAL A 140 7.15 16.40 -2.88
C VAL A 140 8.27 16.21 -3.92
N ALA A 141 7.98 15.61 -5.07
CA ALA A 141 8.94 15.47 -6.16
C ALA A 141 9.31 16.83 -6.82
N ILE A 142 8.37 17.78 -6.85
CA ILE A 142 8.59 19.13 -7.39
C ILE A 142 9.48 19.94 -6.42
N PHE A 143 9.24 19.81 -5.11
CA PHE A 143 10.13 20.42 -4.12
C PHE A 143 11.56 19.85 -4.22
N ALA A 144 11.69 18.54 -4.41
CA ALA A 144 12.99 17.91 -4.57
C ALA A 144 13.79 18.45 -5.77
N THR A 145 13.11 18.81 -6.87
CA THR A 145 13.77 19.41 -8.04
C THR A 145 14.18 20.86 -7.78
N GLN A 146 13.36 21.64 -7.08
CA GLN A 146 13.66 23.04 -6.73
C GLN A 146 14.86 23.17 -5.79
N PHE A 147 14.98 22.26 -4.82
CA PHE A 147 16.08 22.27 -3.85
C PHE A 147 17.28 21.39 -4.22
N ASN A 148 17.33 20.91 -5.47
CA ASN A 148 18.45 20.12 -6.01
C ASN A 148 18.83 18.92 -5.11
N MET A 149 17.82 18.24 -4.54
CA MET A 149 18.02 17.00 -3.81
C MET A 149 18.17 15.83 -4.80
N GLU A 150 18.48 14.63 -4.32
CA GLU A 150 18.57 13.44 -5.17
C GLU A 150 17.19 13.02 -5.71
N VAL A 151 16.68 13.77 -6.70
CA VAL A 151 15.35 13.60 -7.32
C VAL A 151 15.17 12.17 -7.81
N GLU A 152 16.23 11.56 -8.33
CA GLU A 152 16.19 10.17 -8.82
C GLU A 152 15.82 9.16 -7.72
N ILE A 153 16.24 9.38 -6.46
CA ILE A 153 15.93 8.51 -5.32
C ILE A 153 14.53 8.81 -4.78
N ILE A 154 14.15 10.10 -4.74
CA ILE A 154 12.86 10.54 -4.19
C ILE A 154 11.71 10.13 -5.12
N THR A 155 11.81 10.38 -6.42
CA THR A 155 10.74 10.03 -7.38
C THR A 155 10.55 8.53 -7.48
N SER A 156 11.65 7.76 -7.54
CA SER A 156 11.58 6.30 -7.58
C SER A 156 11.04 5.69 -6.29
N GLY A 157 11.51 6.18 -5.13
CA GLY A 157 10.97 5.78 -3.83
C GLY A 157 9.48 6.08 -3.69
N MET A 158 9.05 7.25 -4.16
CA MET A 158 7.64 7.63 -4.14
C MET A 158 6.79 6.73 -5.03
N VAL A 159 7.22 6.45 -6.27
CA VAL A 159 6.50 5.52 -7.16
C VAL A 159 6.39 4.12 -6.55
N ILE A 160 7.49 3.58 -6.02
CA ILE A 160 7.48 2.26 -5.36
C ILE A 160 6.53 2.29 -4.17
N SER A 161 6.57 3.35 -3.35
CA SER A 161 5.64 3.50 -2.22
C SER A 161 4.18 3.54 -2.67
N THR A 162 3.86 4.18 -3.80
CA THR A 162 2.51 4.20 -4.37
C THR A 162 2.05 2.81 -4.81
N PHE A 163 2.91 2.05 -5.47
CA PHE A 163 2.59 0.68 -5.88
C PHE A 163 2.39 -0.25 -4.68
N VAL A 164 3.17 -0.09 -3.61
CA VAL A 164 3.07 -0.92 -2.40
C VAL A 164 1.91 -0.47 -1.51
N SER A 165 1.60 0.84 -1.44
CA SER A 165 0.48 1.39 -0.67
C SER A 165 -0.88 0.90 -1.19
N ALA A 166 -1.07 0.77 -2.51
CA ALA A 166 -2.36 0.38 -3.09
C ALA A 166 -2.92 -0.96 -2.53
N PRO A 167 -2.18 -2.09 -2.55
CA PRO A 167 -2.65 -3.35 -1.97
C PRO A 167 -2.78 -3.26 -0.45
N ILE A 168 -1.88 -2.55 0.24
CA ILE A 168 -1.93 -2.42 1.71
C ILE A 168 -3.15 -1.61 2.14
N MET A 169 -3.49 -0.55 1.41
CA MET A 169 -4.68 0.26 1.62
C MET A 169 -5.95 -0.57 1.46
N TYR A 170 -6.01 -1.41 0.42
CA TYR A 170 -7.12 -2.33 0.21
C TYR A 170 -7.27 -3.30 1.40
N VAL A 171 -6.19 -3.98 1.80
CA VAL A 171 -6.21 -4.91 2.94
C VAL A 171 -6.58 -4.18 4.24
N SER A 172 -6.08 -2.97 4.44
CA SER A 172 -6.37 -2.13 5.61
C SER A 172 -7.84 -1.74 5.70
N ALA A 173 -8.46 -1.36 4.58
CA ALA A 173 -9.89 -1.06 4.53
C ALA A 173 -10.75 -2.27 4.89
N TRP A 174 -10.40 -3.45 4.38
CA TRP A 174 -11.08 -4.69 4.74
C TRP A 174 -10.89 -5.03 6.22
N LEU A 175 -9.67 -4.88 6.75
CA LEU A 175 -9.35 -5.09 8.16
C LEU A 175 -10.23 -4.25 9.09
N LEU A 176 -10.49 -2.99 8.74
CA LEU A 176 -11.37 -2.11 9.51
C LEU A 176 -12.86 -2.42 9.33
N THR A 177 -13.24 -3.02 8.21
CA THR A 177 -14.64 -3.30 7.88
C THR A 177 -15.12 -4.64 8.47
N PHE A 178 -14.24 -5.65 8.57
CA PHE A 178 -14.59 -7.00 9.06
C PHE A 178 -15.34 -7.05 10.41
N PRO A 179 -14.97 -6.30 11.46
CA PRO A 179 -15.64 -6.36 12.76
C PRO A 179 -17.08 -5.81 12.73
N THR A 180 -17.40 -4.99 11.73
CA THR A 180 -18.68 -4.28 11.62
C THR A 180 -19.69 -4.97 10.69
N MET A 181 -19.27 -6.04 9.99
CA MET A 181 -20.12 -6.78 9.06
C MET A 181 -20.79 -7.99 9.70
N ASP A 182 -22.05 -8.25 9.32
CA ASP A 182 -22.77 -9.44 9.73
C ASP A 182 -22.06 -10.73 9.26
N PRO A 183 -21.95 -11.77 10.10
CA PRO A 183 -21.12 -12.96 9.83
C PRO A 183 -21.62 -13.79 8.64
N LYS A 184 -22.92 -13.74 8.33
CA LYS A 184 -23.54 -14.51 7.23
C LYS A 184 -23.18 -13.97 5.84
N PRO A 185 -23.46 -12.68 5.50
CA PRO A 185 -23.04 -12.12 4.23
C PRO A 185 -21.52 -12.04 4.12
N LEU A 186 -20.81 -11.87 5.25
CA LEU A 186 -19.35 -11.85 5.26
C LEU A 186 -18.75 -13.19 4.83
N ALA A 187 -19.22 -14.30 5.40
CA ALA A 187 -18.75 -15.63 5.01
C ALA A 187 -19.01 -15.90 3.52
N TYR A 188 -20.15 -15.44 2.99
CA TYR A 188 -20.47 -15.54 1.56
C TYR A 188 -19.53 -14.68 0.70
N ALA A 189 -19.29 -13.43 1.08
CA ALA A 189 -18.38 -12.53 0.37
C ALA A 189 -16.93 -13.06 0.36
N ILE A 190 -16.42 -13.53 1.51
CA ILE A 190 -15.08 -14.13 1.62
C ILE A 190 -14.98 -15.36 0.72
N GLN A 191 -16.02 -16.20 0.66
CA GLN A 191 -16.03 -17.36 -0.22
C GLN A 191 -16.01 -16.99 -1.70
N ASN A 192 -16.82 -16.02 -2.12
CA ASN A 192 -16.82 -15.54 -3.51
C ASN A 192 -15.46 -14.94 -3.89
N VAL A 193 -14.90 -14.07 -3.05
CA VAL A 193 -13.57 -13.48 -3.28
C VAL A 193 -12.49 -14.58 -3.31
N SER A 194 -12.55 -15.56 -2.42
CA SER A 194 -11.61 -16.69 -2.42
C SER A 194 -11.72 -17.53 -3.70
N PHE A 195 -12.93 -17.70 -4.22
CA PHE A 195 -13.19 -18.40 -5.47
C PHE A 195 -12.60 -17.62 -6.67
N ASP A 196 -12.86 -16.32 -6.76
CA ASP A 196 -12.31 -15.47 -7.83
C ASP A 196 -10.78 -15.44 -7.82
N ILE A 197 -10.18 -15.31 -6.63
CA ILE A 197 -8.72 -15.37 -6.45
C ILE A 197 -8.18 -16.75 -6.85
N SER A 198 -8.89 -17.84 -6.54
CA SER A 198 -8.47 -19.19 -6.92
C SER A 198 -8.42 -19.39 -8.44
N ILE A 199 -9.34 -18.79 -9.19
CA ILE A 199 -9.35 -18.84 -10.67
C ILE A 199 -8.17 -18.08 -11.24
N ILE A 200 -7.97 -16.83 -10.80
CA ILE A 200 -6.88 -15.97 -11.29
C ILE A 200 -5.51 -16.62 -10.98
N SER A 201 -5.36 -17.14 -9.76
CA SER A 201 -4.13 -17.83 -9.37
C SER A 201 -3.88 -19.09 -10.19
N LEU A 202 -4.89 -19.92 -10.49
CA LEU A 202 -4.72 -21.08 -11.37
C LEU A 202 -4.20 -20.71 -12.76
N VAL A 203 -4.76 -19.67 -13.39
CA VAL A 203 -4.28 -19.19 -14.70
C VAL A 203 -2.82 -18.76 -14.62
N SER A 204 -2.44 -18.02 -13.58
CA SER A 204 -1.06 -17.58 -13.37
C SER A 204 -0.09 -18.73 -13.08
N LEU A 205 -0.53 -19.76 -12.37
CA LEU A 205 0.26 -20.94 -12.00
C LEU A 205 0.50 -21.84 -13.20
N ILE A 206 -0.53 -22.08 -14.02
CA ILE A 206 -0.41 -22.83 -15.29
C ILE A 206 0.60 -22.13 -16.19
N TRP A 207 0.51 -20.80 -16.31
CA TRP A 207 1.46 -20.01 -17.09
C TRP A 207 2.89 -20.10 -16.56
N SER A 208 3.08 -19.94 -15.25
CA SER A 208 4.40 -20.01 -14.61
C SER A 208 5.03 -21.41 -14.75
N LEU A 209 4.20 -22.45 -14.61
CA LEU A 209 4.62 -23.85 -14.78
C LEU A 209 5.00 -24.12 -16.23
N ALA A 210 4.26 -23.59 -17.21
CA ALA A 210 4.60 -23.69 -18.63
C ALA A 210 5.96 -23.05 -18.94
N ILE A 211 6.26 -21.86 -18.41
CA ILE A 211 7.56 -21.19 -18.59
C ILE A 211 8.72 -22.01 -17.99
N LEU A 212 8.51 -22.60 -16.81
CA LEU A 212 9.51 -23.45 -16.16
C LEU A 212 9.77 -24.74 -16.94
N LEU A 213 8.72 -25.38 -17.47
CA LEU A 213 8.85 -26.56 -18.34
C LEU A 213 9.58 -26.23 -19.64
N LEU A 214 9.25 -25.10 -20.27
CA LEU A 214 9.91 -24.65 -21.51
C LEU A 214 11.40 -24.35 -21.30
N SER A 215 11.78 -23.90 -20.11
CA SER A 215 13.16 -23.53 -19.76
C SER A 215 14.12 -24.72 -19.66
N LYS A 216 13.64 -25.98 -19.66
CA LYS A 216 14.41 -27.24 -19.64
C LYS A 216 15.49 -27.39 -18.54
N LYS A 217 15.60 -26.45 -17.61
CA LYS A 217 16.58 -26.42 -16.49
C LYS A 217 16.04 -27.03 -15.19
N TYR A 218 15.12 -27.98 -15.28
CA TYR A 218 14.42 -28.59 -14.12
C TYR A 218 15.33 -29.36 -13.15
N LYS A 219 16.59 -29.65 -13.51
CA LYS A 219 17.53 -30.39 -12.64
C LYS A 219 18.35 -29.52 -11.69
N GLN A 220 18.30 -28.19 -11.80
CA GLN A 220 18.98 -27.33 -10.83
C GLN A 220 18.15 -27.26 -9.55
N LEU A 221 18.80 -27.46 -8.39
CA LEU A 221 18.18 -27.47 -7.06
C LEU A 221 17.16 -26.32 -6.81
N PRO A 222 17.45 -25.04 -7.14
CA PRO A 222 16.46 -23.98 -6.95
C PRO A 222 15.22 -24.17 -7.82
N HIS A 223 15.37 -24.71 -9.03
CA HIS A 223 14.24 -24.94 -9.93
C HIS A 223 13.37 -26.12 -9.50
N MET A 224 13.95 -27.22 -8.97
CA MET A 224 13.15 -28.32 -8.40
C MET A 224 12.27 -27.86 -7.24
N LEU A 225 12.82 -27.04 -6.34
CA LEU A 225 12.09 -26.49 -5.20
C LEU A 225 10.89 -25.65 -5.67
N THR A 226 11.14 -24.72 -6.59
CA THR A 226 10.07 -23.86 -7.15
C THR A 226 9.00 -24.66 -7.89
N THR A 227 9.36 -25.71 -8.63
CA THR A 227 8.37 -26.54 -9.32
C THR A 227 7.48 -27.30 -8.35
N ASN A 228 8.04 -27.82 -7.25
CA ASN A 228 7.25 -28.55 -6.28
C ASN A 228 6.33 -27.65 -5.44
N LEU A 229 6.80 -26.42 -5.14
CA LEU A 229 5.99 -25.39 -4.50
C LEU A 229 4.82 -24.95 -5.41
N LEU A 230 5.05 -24.78 -6.71
CA LEU A 230 4.00 -24.44 -7.67
C LEU A 230 2.95 -25.56 -7.81
N ILE A 231 3.38 -26.83 -7.76
CA ILE A 231 2.47 -27.97 -7.76
C ILE A 231 1.62 -27.98 -6.48
N ALA A 232 2.23 -27.80 -5.31
CA ALA A 232 1.48 -27.69 -4.05
C ALA A 232 0.48 -26.53 -4.08
N GLN A 233 0.86 -25.36 -4.62
CA GLN A 233 -0.04 -24.23 -4.74
C GLN A 233 -1.20 -24.49 -5.71
N SER A 234 -0.97 -25.23 -6.80
CA SER A 234 -2.04 -25.63 -7.73
C SER A 234 -3.08 -26.54 -7.08
N ILE A 235 -2.65 -27.43 -6.18
CA ILE A 235 -3.52 -28.33 -5.42
C ILE A 235 -4.37 -27.55 -4.41
N VAL A 236 -3.80 -26.52 -3.75
CA VAL A 236 -4.57 -25.61 -2.88
C VAL A 236 -5.66 -24.89 -3.66
N CYS A 237 -5.34 -24.31 -4.82
CA CYS A 237 -6.32 -23.56 -5.61
C CYS A 237 -7.43 -24.47 -6.16
N ALA A 238 -7.09 -25.68 -6.62
CA ALA A 238 -8.08 -26.68 -7.02
C ALA A 238 -8.96 -27.13 -5.84
N GLY A 239 -8.37 -27.32 -4.66
CA GLY A 239 -9.11 -27.64 -3.43
C GLY A 239 -10.14 -26.56 -3.06
N MET A 240 -9.78 -25.28 -3.20
CA MET A 240 -10.70 -24.17 -2.94
C MET A 240 -11.85 -24.08 -3.95
N MET A 241 -11.62 -24.38 -5.23
CA MET A 241 -12.71 -24.47 -6.21
C MET A 241 -13.67 -25.61 -5.86
N ILE A 242 -13.14 -26.78 -5.50
CA ILE A 242 -13.96 -27.95 -5.14
C ILE A 242 -14.74 -27.69 -3.84
N TRP A 243 -14.16 -26.96 -2.88
CA TRP A 243 -14.84 -26.57 -1.63
C TRP A 243 -16.15 -25.81 -1.89
N ASN A 244 -16.18 -24.92 -2.89
CA ASN A 244 -17.37 -24.14 -3.22
C ASN A 244 -18.53 -25.04 -3.71
N PHE A 245 -18.24 -26.11 -4.45
CA PHE A 245 -19.26 -27.04 -4.97
C PHE A 245 -19.71 -28.11 -3.97
N VAL A 246 -18.83 -28.51 -3.05
CA VAL A 246 -19.06 -29.61 -2.12
C VAL A 246 -19.75 -29.16 -0.83
N LYS A 247 -19.69 -27.86 -0.50
CA LYS A 247 -20.30 -27.27 0.70
C LYS A 247 -21.79 -27.58 0.84
N GLU A 248 -22.55 -27.67 -0.25
CA GLU A 248 -24.00 -27.89 -0.20
C GLU A 248 -24.45 -29.35 -0.20
N LYS A 249 -23.57 -30.32 -0.53
CA LYS A 249 -24.03 -31.67 -0.90
C LYS A 249 -23.60 -32.80 0.04
N ASN A 250 -22.35 -32.81 0.55
CA ASN A 250 -21.81 -34.00 1.22
C ASN A 250 -20.85 -33.68 2.39
N PHE A 251 -21.15 -34.16 3.60
CA PHE A 251 -20.30 -34.03 4.79
C PHE A 251 -18.92 -34.71 4.65
N VAL A 252 -18.88 -35.90 4.03
CA VAL A 252 -17.63 -36.63 3.75
C VAL A 252 -16.74 -35.87 2.76
N GLY A 253 -17.36 -35.22 1.77
CA GLY A 253 -16.65 -34.39 0.80
C GLY A 253 -16.03 -33.15 1.44
N GLN A 254 -16.69 -32.52 2.42
CA GLN A 254 -16.13 -31.41 3.17
C GLN A 254 -14.87 -31.85 3.95
N ILE A 255 -14.90 -32.99 4.63
CA ILE A 255 -13.73 -33.51 5.37
C ILE A 255 -12.56 -33.79 4.40
N LEU A 256 -12.84 -34.42 3.25
CA LEU A 256 -11.81 -34.77 2.27
C LEU A 256 -11.14 -33.51 1.69
N VAL A 257 -11.93 -32.52 1.29
CA VAL A 257 -11.40 -31.24 0.77
C VAL A 257 -10.63 -30.48 1.87
N PHE A 258 -11.09 -30.54 3.12
CA PHE A 258 -10.39 -29.91 4.24
C PHE A 258 -9.01 -30.55 4.48
N VAL A 259 -8.93 -31.88 4.49
CA VAL A 259 -7.65 -32.61 4.62
C VAL A 259 -6.72 -32.32 3.43
N LEU A 260 -7.27 -32.23 2.22
CA LEU A 260 -6.53 -31.91 1.01
C LEU A 260 -5.96 -30.47 1.07
N LEU A 261 -6.75 -29.49 1.51
CA LEU A 261 -6.31 -28.11 1.70
C LEU A 261 -5.20 -28.02 2.76
N TYR A 262 -5.40 -28.62 3.93
CA TYR A 262 -4.41 -28.58 5.01
C TYR A 262 -3.11 -29.29 4.64
N SER A 263 -3.17 -30.49 4.05
CA SER A 263 -1.98 -31.22 3.61
C SER A 263 -1.18 -30.47 2.55
N SER A 264 -1.87 -29.81 1.62
CA SER A 264 -1.22 -29.00 0.59
C SER A 264 -0.61 -27.71 1.16
N LEU A 265 -1.24 -27.11 2.17
CA LEU A 265 -0.70 -25.96 2.90
C LEU A 265 0.60 -26.35 3.64
N TYR A 266 0.58 -27.47 4.37
CA TYR A 266 1.77 -27.99 5.06
C TYR A 266 2.89 -28.37 4.09
N SER A 267 2.55 -28.95 2.94
CA SER A 267 3.53 -29.21 1.88
C SER A 267 4.19 -27.90 1.46
N THR A 268 3.43 -26.85 1.21
CA THR A 268 3.98 -25.54 0.81
C THR A 268 5.00 -25.02 1.83
N TYR A 269 4.70 -25.11 3.14
CA TYR A 269 5.65 -24.72 4.20
C TYR A 269 6.92 -25.57 4.27
N LEU A 270 6.87 -26.85 3.90
CA LEU A 270 8.06 -27.73 3.87
C LEU A 270 9.02 -27.38 2.73
N TRP A 271 8.51 -26.77 1.66
CA TRP A 271 9.28 -26.42 0.46
C TRP A 271 9.60 -24.92 0.36
N THR A 272 9.20 -24.11 1.35
CA THR A 272 9.56 -22.68 1.45
C THR A 272 10.81 -22.52 2.31
#